data_AF-A0A146KFK1-F1
#
_entry.id   AF-A0A146KFK1-F1
#
_cell.length_a   1.000
_cell.length_b   1.000
_cell.length_c   1.000
_cell.angle_alpha   90.00
_cell.angle_beta   90.00
_cell.angle_gamma   90.00
#
_symmetry.space_group_name_H-M   'P 1'
#
loop_
_entity.id
_entity.type
_entity.pdbx_description
1 polymer ?
#
loop_
_entity_poly.entity_id
_entity_poly.type
_entity_poly.pdbx_seq_one_letter_code
_entity_poly.pdbx_strand_id
1 'polypeptide(L)'
;YCKKLVVGSSFACVLIECVIFLLAPVATTITTYEFIGSNTYYLGYIPIYLCSFGVIYMFLLTALTDPGVFPRIEEHVIVPDSPATLFSDNEVCRTCSINKPPGTAHCSECGHCIVYQDHHCPWMGTCIGLRNYFYFVLSCGAAALYTLVVIIYNCYGIYKVISEEFLGLFGDSFTNALVLIIFTIMAVFGFFFGISMVFTNINLIKTDFTTRAEIRNRANVKQALHQKEVETLQTDQNIGQETDLEALVVNYSKQPNIQDERRKTVLQLQKEDEVLSSLNLQKYKTSGVKRMVFGRKMPILRHMTPENAEKTAWRWTVVLGGYDDE
;
A
#
# COMPACT_ATOMS: atom_id res chain seq x y z
N TYR A 1 -22.39 -19.27 -7.41
CA TYR A 1 -21.56 -18.83 -6.26
C TYR A 1 -21.16 -17.38 -6.46
N CYS A 2 -21.87 -16.45 -5.81
CA CYS A 2 -21.55 -15.03 -5.88
C CYS A 2 -20.19 -14.81 -5.20
N LYS A 3 -19.13 -14.62 -5.99
CA LYS A 3 -17.81 -14.20 -5.50
C LYS A 3 -17.99 -12.79 -4.91
N LYS A 4 -18.41 -12.70 -3.64
CA LYS A 4 -18.63 -11.41 -2.98
C LYS A 4 -17.33 -10.61 -3.07
N LEU A 5 -17.45 -9.42 -3.64
CA LEU A 5 -16.40 -8.42 -3.64
C LEU A 5 -16.08 -8.12 -2.17
N VAL A 6 -14.83 -8.29 -1.73
CA VAL A 6 -14.44 -7.92 -0.36
C VAL A 6 -14.05 -6.46 -0.41
N VAL A 7 -15.04 -5.63 -0.13
CA VAL A 7 -14.87 -4.19 0.06
C VAL A 7 -15.07 -3.89 1.54
N GLY A 8 -14.29 -2.96 2.07
CA GLY A 8 -14.45 -2.44 3.42
C GLY A 8 -15.69 -1.56 3.54
N SER A 9 -15.98 -1.15 4.79
CA SER A 9 -17.07 -0.24 5.16
C SER A 9 -17.06 1.08 4.38
N SER A 10 -15.90 1.52 3.91
CA SER A 10 -15.68 2.80 3.24
C SER A 10 -15.84 2.78 1.71
N PHE A 11 -16.47 1.75 1.12
CA PHE A 11 -16.55 1.65 -0.35
C PHE A 11 -17.26 2.82 -1.04
N ALA A 12 -18.18 3.49 -0.34
CA ALA A 12 -18.83 4.71 -0.85
C ALA A 12 -17.82 5.83 -1.18
N CYS A 13 -16.71 5.91 -0.46
CA CYS A 13 -15.65 6.90 -0.74
C CYS A 13 -15.07 6.71 -2.14
N VAL A 14 -14.88 5.47 -2.60
CA VAL A 14 -14.37 5.17 -3.95
C VAL A 14 -15.31 5.73 -5.02
N LEU A 15 -16.62 5.57 -4.82
CA LEU A 15 -17.63 6.05 -5.77
C LEU A 15 -17.65 7.57 -5.81
N ILE A 16 -17.56 8.23 -4.65
CA ILE A 16 -17.49 9.69 -4.54
C ILE A 16 -16.25 10.22 -5.27
N GLU A 17 -15.08 9.61 -5.06
CA GLU A 17 -13.84 9.99 -5.77
C GLU A 17 -13.97 9.82 -7.29
N CYS A 18 -14.56 8.72 -7.76
CA CYS A 18 -14.79 8.51 -9.18
C CYS A 18 -15.68 9.60 -9.78
N VAL A 19 -16.71 10.06 -9.05
CA VAL A 19 -17.57 11.17 -9.47
C VAL A 19 -16.78 12.47 -9.52
N ILE A 20 -15.95 12.78 -8.50
CA ILE A 20 -15.11 13.98 -8.49
C ILE A 20 -14.14 14.00 -9.68
N PHE A 21 -13.53 12.85 -10.01
CA PHE A 21 -12.65 12.73 -11.18
C PHE A 21 -13.38 12.92 -12.51
N LEU A 22 -14.69 12.66 -12.58
CA LEU A 22 -15.50 12.96 -13.77
C LEU A 22 -15.98 14.42 -13.81
N LEU A 23 -16.28 15.01 -12.66
CA LEU A 23 -16.83 16.37 -12.58
C LEU A 23 -15.81 17.43 -12.96
N ALA A 24 -14.54 17.28 -12.57
CA ALA A 24 -13.53 18.29 -12.87
C ALA A 24 -13.33 18.55 -14.38
N PRO A 25 -13.12 17.56 -15.28
CA PRO A 25 -12.99 17.82 -16.71
C PRO A 25 -14.27 18.39 -17.33
N VAL A 26 -15.44 17.97 -16.83
CA VAL A 26 -16.73 18.51 -17.29
C VAL A 26 -16.85 19.99 -16.91
N ALA A 27 -16.55 20.34 -15.66
CA ALA A 27 -16.55 21.72 -15.19
C ALA A 27 -15.54 22.58 -15.96
N THR A 28 -14.31 22.11 -16.12
CA THR A 28 -13.29 22.78 -16.95
C THR A 28 -13.82 23.00 -18.36
N THR A 29 -14.37 21.97 -19.02
CA THR A 29 -14.88 22.07 -20.39
C THR A 29 -16.00 23.11 -20.49
N ILE A 30 -17.02 23.05 -19.64
CA ILE A 30 -18.18 23.96 -19.69
C ILE A 30 -17.75 25.40 -19.47
N THR A 31 -16.98 25.65 -18.40
CA THR A 31 -16.53 27.01 -18.01
C THR A 31 -15.57 27.64 -19.00
N THR A 32 -14.86 26.84 -19.81
CA THR A 32 -13.87 27.34 -20.78
C THR A 32 -14.33 27.22 -22.24
N TYR A 33 -15.49 26.61 -22.50
CA TYR A 33 -16.01 26.36 -23.85
C TYR A 33 -16.13 27.62 -24.70
N GLU A 34 -16.66 28.71 -24.12
CA GLU A 34 -16.87 29.96 -24.83
C GLU A 34 -15.57 30.72 -25.12
N PHE A 35 -14.55 30.51 -24.29
CA PHE A 35 -13.25 31.20 -24.33
C PHE A 35 -12.21 30.47 -25.19
N ILE A 36 -12.44 29.19 -25.47
CA ILE A 36 -11.46 28.29 -26.08
C ILE A 36 -12.00 27.85 -27.46
N GLY A 37 -11.41 28.42 -28.52
CA GLY A 37 -11.79 28.13 -29.91
C GLY A 37 -11.71 26.65 -30.31
N SER A 38 -12.39 26.29 -31.40
CA SER A 38 -12.64 24.89 -31.83
C SER A 38 -11.39 24.02 -32.06
N ASN A 39 -10.23 24.60 -32.38
CA ASN A 39 -8.99 23.83 -32.60
C ASN A 39 -8.31 23.42 -31.28
N THR A 40 -8.54 24.18 -30.22
CA THR A 40 -8.01 23.89 -28.87
C THR A 40 -8.83 22.80 -28.17
N TYR A 41 -10.04 22.51 -28.67
CA TYR A 41 -10.93 21.43 -28.18
C TYR A 41 -10.24 20.06 -28.20
N TYR A 42 -9.65 19.69 -29.34
CA TYR A 42 -9.03 18.37 -29.53
C TYR A 42 -7.68 18.24 -28.83
N LEU A 43 -6.90 19.32 -28.80
CA LEU A 43 -5.58 19.35 -28.15
C LEU A 43 -5.69 19.48 -26.63
N GLY A 44 -6.80 20.02 -26.13
CA GLY A 44 -7.00 20.32 -24.71
C GLY A 44 -7.86 19.30 -23.94
N TYR A 45 -9.09 19.07 -24.41
CA TYR A 45 -10.06 18.33 -23.62
C TYR A 45 -9.89 16.81 -23.72
N ILE A 46 -9.47 16.28 -24.87
CA ILE A 46 -9.25 14.82 -25.00
C ILE A 46 -8.24 14.31 -23.95
N PRO A 47 -7.05 14.94 -23.78
CA PRO A 47 -6.11 14.53 -22.74
C PRO A 47 -6.69 14.54 -21.31
N ILE A 48 -7.45 15.58 -20.91
CA ILE A 48 -7.98 15.65 -19.54
C ILE A 48 -9.04 14.56 -19.29
N TYR A 49 -9.90 14.24 -20.27
CA TYR A 49 -10.83 13.10 -20.17
C TYR A 49 -10.10 11.76 -20.16
N LEU A 50 -9.07 11.56 -20.99
CA LEU A 50 -8.25 10.34 -20.97
C LEU A 50 -7.56 10.15 -19.62
N CYS A 51 -6.99 11.21 -19.04
CA CYS A 51 -6.41 11.16 -17.70
C CYS A 51 -7.47 10.88 -16.63
N SER A 52 -8.67 11.45 -16.74
CA SER A 52 -9.81 11.19 -15.83
C SER A 52 -10.22 9.70 -15.86
N PHE A 53 -10.47 9.14 -17.05
CA PHE A 53 -10.78 7.71 -17.18
C PHE A 53 -9.61 6.82 -16.73
N GLY A 54 -8.37 7.24 -17.00
CA GLY A 54 -7.17 6.53 -16.56
C GLY A 54 -7.03 6.46 -15.03
N VAL A 55 -7.24 7.57 -14.32
CA VAL A 55 -7.18 7.57 -12.85
C VAL A 55 -8.32 6.77 -12.25
N ILE A 56 -9.55 6.88 -12.77
CA ILE A 56 -10.70 6.09 -12.33
C ILE A 56 -10.43 4.60 -12.51
N TYR A 57 -9.90 4.20 -13.67
CA TYR A 57 -9.54 2.81 -13.94
C TYR A 57 -8.50 2.29 -12.92
N MET A 58 -7.46 3.07 -12.62
CA MET A 58 -6.45 2.67 -11.63
C MET A 58 -7.00 2.61 -10.19
N PHE A 59 -7.88 3.54 -9.81
CA PHE A 59 -8.56 3.51 -8.50
C PHE A 59 -9.45 2.27 -8.36
N LEU A 60 -10.24 1.97 -9.39
CA LEU A 60 -11.09 0.77 -9.42
C LEU A 60 -10.25 -0.51 -9.42
N LEU A 61 -9.13 -0.56 -10.15
CA LEU A 61 -8.22 -1.71 -10.07
C LEU A 61 -7.72 -1.94 -8.64
N THR A 62 -7.32 -0.89 -7.92
CA THR A 62 -6.87 -1.00 -6.52
C THR A 62 -8.01 -1.44 -5.61
N ALA A 63 -9.17 -0.78 -5.70
CA ALA A 63 -10.32 -0.99 -4.82
C ALA A 63 -10.99 -2.35 -5.00
N LEU A 64 -11.03 -2.86 -6.24
CA LEU A 64 -11.71 -4.11 -6.59
C LEU A 64 -10.78 -5.34 -6.53
N THR A 65 -9.46 -5.14 -6.44
CA THR A 65 -8.50 -6.25 -6.29
C THR A 65 -8.49 -6.75 -4.84
N ASP A 66 -8.66 -8.06 -4.66
CA ASP A 66 -8.49 -8.70 -3.35
C ASP A 66 -7.09 -8.40 -2.78
N PRO A 67 -6.97 -7.80 -1.59
CA PRO A 67 -5.68 -7.38 -1.04
C PRO A 67 -4.82 -8.53 -0.48
N GLY A 68 -5.34 -9.75 -0.43
CA GLY A 68 -4.72 -10.91 0.23
C GLY A 68 -5.49 -11.31 1.49
N VAL A 69 -6.82 -11.42 1.39
CA VAL A 69 -7.71 -11.71 2.52
C VAL A 69 -7.64 -13.20 2.89
N PHE A 70 -7.39 -13.49 4.16
CA PHE A 70 -7.51 -14.85 4.69
C PHE A 70 -8.98 -15.31 4.78
N PRO A 71 -9.27 -16.60 4.51
CA PRO A 71 -10.58 -17.16 4.82
C PRO A 71 -10.84 -17.09 6.32
N ARG A 72 -12.10 -16.83 6.71
CA ARG A 72 -12.50 -16.86 8.12
C ARG A 72 -12.62 -18.31 8.56
N ILE A 73 -11.98 -18.66 9.67
CA ILE A 73 -12.02 -20.02 10.23
C ILE A 73 -12.93 -20.01 11.46
N GLU A 74 -13.88 -20.95 11.53
CA GLU A 74 -14.75 -21.13 12.69
C GLU A 74 -14.09 -21.95 13.81
N GLU A 75 -13.16 -22.85 13.47
CA GLU A 75 -12.38 -23.66 14.42
C GLU A 75 -10.87 -23.55 14.16
N HIS A 76 -10.08 -23.41 15.23
CA HIS A 76 -8.63 -23.19 15.12
C HIS A 76 -7.93 -24.44 14.55
N VAL A 77 -7.58 -24.42 13.26
CA VAL A 77 -6.77 -25.49 12.66
C VAL A 77 -5.30 -25.17 12.97
N ILE A 78 -4.69 -25.94 13.87
CA ILE A 78 -3.24 -25.89 14.07
C ILE A 78 -2.63 -26.65 12.89
N VAL A 79 -1.94 -25.95 12.00
CA VAL A 79 -1.15 -26.58 10.92
C VAL A 79 0.14 -27.14 11.53
N PRO A 80 0.36 -28.46 11.58
CA PRO A 80 1.63 -29.04 12.01
C PRO A 80 2.75 -28.62 11.06
N ASP A 81 3.97 -28.43 11.57
CA ASP A 81 5.18 -28.10 10.78
C ASP A 81 5.13 -26.78 10.00
N SER A 82 4.42 -25.78 10.52
CA SER A 82 4.48 -24.42 9.99
C SER A 82 5.90 -23.83 10.09
N PRO A 83 6.42 -23.13 9.05
CA PRO A 83 7.69 -22.40 9.14
C PRO A 83 7.64 -21.26 10.17
N ALA A 84 6.51 -21.04 10.85
CA ALA A 84 6.35 -20.06 11.93
C ALA A 84 7.48 -20.08 12.96
N THR A 85 7.94 -21.25 13.39
CA THR A 85 9.00 -21.37 14.41
C THR A 85 10.35 -20.81 13.97
N LEU A 86 10.63 -20.76 12.65
CA LEU A 86 11.90 -20.28 12.09
C LEU A 86 11.85 -18.80 11.68
N PHE A 87 10.65 -18.29 11.38
CA PHE A 87 10.46 -16.99 10.71
C PHE A 87 9.57 -16.00 11.48
N SER A 88 8.94 -16.39 12.60
CA SER A 88 8.10 -15.49 13.40
C SER A 88 8.01 -15.88 14.89
N ASP A 89 7.77 -14.90 15.76
CA ASP A 89 7.36 -15.14 17.14
C ASP A 89 5.87 -15.58 17.21
N ASN A 90 5.51 -16.72 16.62
CA ASN A 90 4.19 -17.38 16.69
C ASN A 90 2.98 -16.44 16.92
N GLU A 91 2.86 -15.34 16.16
CA GLU A 91 1.80 -14.36 16.39
C GLU A 91 0.47 -14.93 15.87
N VAL A 92 -0.35 -15.46 16.76
CA VAL A 92 -1.69 -15.94 16.42
C VAL A 92 -2.68 -14.77 16.39
N CYS A 93 -3.52 -14.70 15.35
CA CYS A 93 -4.68 -13.83 15.36
C CYS A 93 -5.85 -14.53 16.05
N ARG A 94 -6.19 -14.13 17.28
CA ARG A 94 -7.33 -14.71 18.03
C ARG A 94 -8.68 -14.52 17.35
N THR A 95 -8.85 -13.45 16.57
CA THR A 95 -10.11 -13.13 15.88
C THR A 95 -10.33 -13.98 14.63
N CYS A 96 -9.26 -14.31 13.91
CA CYS A 96 -9.32 -15.10 12.68
C CYS A 96 -8.90 -16.56 12.87
N SER A 97 -8.33 -16.90 14.04
CA SER A 97 -7.80 -18.22 14.39
C SER A 97 -6.73 -18.73 13.41
N ILE A 98 -5.83 -17.83 12.97
CA ILE A 98 -4.72 -18.14 12.06
C ILE A 98 -3.37 -17.88 12.73
N ASN A 99 -2.36 -18.68 12.38
CA ASN A 99 -0.97 -18.31 12.62
C ASN A 99 -0.59 -17.26 11.58
N LYS A 100 -0.27 -16.03 12.00
CA LYS A 100 0.01 -14.95 11.05
C LYS A 100 1.36 -15.20 10.37
N PRO A 101 1.40 -15.35 9.03
CA PRO A 101 2.67 -15.29 8.33
C PRO A 101 3.31 -13.90 8.46
N PRO A 102 4.64 -13.77 8.27
CA PRO A 102 5.35 -12.50 8.33
C PRO A 102 4.66 -11.37 7.56
N GLY A 103 4.53 -10.21 8.19
CA GLY A 103 3.86 -9.04 7.60
C GLY A 103 2.32 -9.11 7.56
N THR A 104 1.70 -10.22 7.95
CA THR A 104 0.24 -10.34 8.02
C THR A 104 -0.31 -9.64 9.25
N ALA A 105 -1.38 -8.87 9.10
CA ALA A 105 -2.04 -8.23 10.22
C ALA A 105 -3.56 -8.23 10.09
N HIS A 106 -4.24 -8.26 11.24
CA HIS A 106 -5.69 -8.11 11.32
C HIS A 106 -6.06 -6.64 11.14
N CYS A 107 -7.06 -6.38 10.28
CA CYS A 107 -7.69 -5.08 10.14
C CYS A 107 -9.07 -5.14 10.81
N SER A 108 -9.27 -4.33 11.85
CA SER A 108 -10.54 -4.24 12.57
C SER A 108 -11.69 -3.75 11.69
N GLU A 109 -11.42 -2.80 10.78
CA GLU A 109 -12.42 -2.25 9.86
C GLU A 109 -12.91 -3.28 8.83
N CYS A 110 -11.99 -4.10 8.31
CA CYS A 110 -12.33 -5.16 7.36
C CYS A 110 -12.77 -6.46 8.05
N GLY A 111 -12.44 -6.65 9.33
CA GLY A 111 -12.74 -7.87 10.10
C GLY A 111 -11.93 -9.10 9.69
N HIS A 112 -10.83 -8.94 8.95
CA HIS A 112 -10.03 -10.04 8.42
C HIS A 112 -8.52 -9.77 8.53
N CYS A 113 -7.74 -10.86 8.55
CA CYS A 113 -6.30 -10.80 8.35
C CYS A 113 -5.96 -10.62 6.87
N ILE A 114 -5.02 -9.71 6.59
CA ILE A 114 -4.55 -9.39 5.24
C ILE A 114 -3.04 -9.66 5.15
N VAL A 115 -2.61 -10.37 4.11
CA VAL A 115 -1.18 -10.67 3.86
C VAL A 115 -0.43 -9.39 3.48
N TYR A 116 0.72 -9.15 4.13
CA TYR A 116 1.46 -7.88 4.05
C TYR A 116 0.55 -6.66 4.13
N GLN A 117 -0.28 -6.63 5.17
CA GLN A 117 -1.21 -5.53 5.35
C GLN A 117 -0.44 -4.23 5.59
N ASP A 118 -0.63 -3.27 4.70
CA ASP A 118 -0.03 -1.95 4.83
C ASP A 118 -0.95 -1.04 5.67
N HIS A 119 -2.16 -0.78 5.19
CA HIS A 119 -3.16 -0.01 5.92
C HIS A 119 -4.59 -0.32 5.43
N HIS A 120 -5.59 0.14 6.18
CA HIS A 120 -6.95 0.29 5.64
C HIS A 120 -7.05 1.66 4.97
N CYS A 121 -7.41 1.70 3.69
CA CYS A 121 -7.50 2.95 2.95
C CYS A 121 -8.98 3.29 2.72
N PRO A 122 -9.54 4.30 3.41
CA PRO A 122 -10.91 4.73 3.18
C PRO A 122 -11.15 5.14 1.73
N TRP A 123 -10.17 5.83 1.12
CA TRP A 123 -10.21 6.30 -0.27
C TRP A 123 -10.31 5.17 -1.30
N MET A 124 -9.77 3.99 -0.98
CA MET A 124 -9.86 2.80 -1.82
C MET A 124 -10.98 1.85 -1.37
N GLY A 125 -11.68 2.18 -0.28
CA GLY A 125 -12.75 1.36 0.26
C GLY A 125 -12.32 -0.05 0.63
N THR A 126 -11.03 -0.30 0.86
CA THR A 126 -10.48 -1.63 1.13
C THR A 126 -9.11 -1.54 1.81
N CYS A 127 -8.59 -2.66 2.28
CA CYS A 127 -7.20 -2.73 2.73
C CYS A 127 -6.23 -2.67 1.56
N ILE A 128 -5.07 -2.05 1.79
CA ILE A 128 -3.91 -2.19 0.94
C ILE A 128 -3.04 -3.31 1.50
N GLY A 129 -2.78 -4.33 0.69
CA GLY A 129 -2.02 -5.52 1.03
C GLY A 129 -1.22 -6.05 -0.16
N LEU A 130 -0.60 -7.22 -0.02
CA LEU A 130 0.36 -7.76 -0.99
C LEU A 130 -0.12 -7.71 -2.44
N ARG A 131 -1.39 -8.03 -2.67
CA ARG A 131 -1.94 -8.22 -4.02
C ARG A 131 -2.31 -6.93 -4.74
N ASN A 132 -2.72 -5.89 -4.01
CA ASN A 132 -3.18 -4.63 -4.59
C ASN A 132 -2.21 -3.46 -4.36
N TYR A 133 -1.13 -3.66 -3.61
CA TYR A 133 -0.12 -2.63 -3.34
C TYR A 133 0.47 -1.99 -4.61
N PHE A 134 0.73 -2.80 -5.65
CA PHE A 134 1.21 -2.29 -6.94
C PHE A 134 0.23 -1.31 -7.58
N TYR A 135 -1.06 -1.68 -7.62
CA TYR A 135 -2.11 -0.83 -8.17
C TYR A 135 -2.29 0.43 -7.34
N PHE A 136 -2.19 0.32 -6.02
CA PHE A 136 -2.26 1.46 -5.11
C PHE A 136 -1.20 2.52 -5.44
N VAL A 137 0.08 2.14 -5.54
CA VAL A 137 1.15 3.10 -5.87
C VAL A 137 0.95 3.72 -7.26
N LEU A 138 0.53 2.92 -8.25
CA LEU A 138 0.19 3.44 -9.58
C LEU A 138 -1.00 4.41 -9.55
N SER A 139 -2.02 4.12 -8.73
CA SER A 139 -3.20 4.97 -8.60
C SER A 139 -2.85 6.33 -7.96
N CYS A 140 -1.94 6.37 -6.98
CA CYS A 140 -1.42 7.62 -6.41
C CYS A 140 -0.68 8.46 -7.46
N GLY A 141 0.17 7.82 -8.28
CA GLY A 141 0.87 8.48 -9.37
C GLY A 141 -0.07 8.97 -10.48
N ALA A 142 -1.07 8.16 -10.85
CA ALA A 142 -2.09 8.53 -11.81
C ALA A 142 -2.94 9.71 -11.32
N ALA A 143 -3.30 9.73 -10.03
CA ALA A 143 -3.99 10.85 -9.40
C ALA A 143 -3.15 12.13 -9.45
N ALA A 144 -1.87 12.06 -9.08
CA ALA A 144 -0.97 13.22 -9.16
C ALA A 144 -0.84 13.73 -10.62
N LEU A 145 -0.68 12.84 -11.59
CA LEU A 145 -0.62 13.24 -13.00
C LEU A 145 -1.93 13.88 -13.46
N TYR A 146 -3.07 13.26 -13.15
CA TYR A 146 -4.38 13.77 -13.50
C TYR A 146 -4.64 15.16 -12.90
N THR A 147 -4.36 15.35 -11.62
CA THR A 147 -4.56 16.65 -10.97
C THR A 147 -3.60 17.71 -11.48
N LEU A 148 -2.36 17.36 -11.83
CA LEU A 148 -1.44 18.27 -12.52
C LEU A 148 -2.02 18.75 -13.85
N VAL A 149 -2.60 17.84 -14.64
CA VAL A 149 -3.26 18.17 -15.90
C VAL A 149 -4.44 19.12 -15.65
N VAL A 150 -5.29 18.84 -14.67
CA VAL A 150 -6.41 19.72 -14.27
C VAL A 150 -5.92 21.12 -13.87
N ILE A 151 -4.83 21.22 -13.09
CA ILE A 151 -4.24 22.51 -12.69
C ILE A 151 -3.82 23.30 -13.92
N ILE A 152 -3.11 22.68 -14.86
CA ILE A 152 -2.63 23.36 -16.07
C ILE A 152 -3.81 23.92 -16.89
N TYR A 153 -4.84 23.10 -17.13
CA TYR A 153 -6.01 23.54 -17.89
C TYR A 153 -6.83 24.61 -17.17
N ASN A 154 -7.04 24.47 -15.87
CA ASN A 154 -7.80 25.47 -15.12
C ASN A 154 -7.04 26.80 -14.99
N CYS A 155 -5.71 26.78 -14.80
CA CYS A 155 -4.91 28.01 -14.82
C CYS A 155 -4.99 28.73 -16.17
N TYR A 156 -4.97 27.99 -17.27
CA TYR A 156 -5.17 28.55 -18.60
C TYR A 156 -6.59 29.13 -18.76
N GLY A 157 -7.61 28.41 -18.30
CA GLY A 157 -9.01 28.87 -18.30
C GLY A 157 -9.19 30.17 -17.51
N ILE A 158 -8.63 30.23 -16.28
CA ILE A 158 -8.68 31.42 -15.43
C ILE A 158 -8.00 32.61 -16.12
N TYR A 159 -6.82 32.41 -16.70
CA TYR A 159 -6.14 33.45 -17.47
C TYR A 159 -7.03 34.01 -18.59
N LYS A 160 -7.73 33.12 -19.32
CA LYS A 160 -8.64 33.52 -20.39
C LYS A 160 -9.84 34.31 -19.90
N VAL A 161 -10.52 33.82 -18.86
CA VAL A 161 -11.67 34.51 -18.25
C VAL A 161 -11.27 35.92 -17.81
N ILE A 162 -10.15 36.07 -17.10
CA ILE A 162 -9.66 37.38 -16.63
C ILE A 162 -9.30 38.30 -17.82
N SER A 163 -8.66 37.76 -18.86
CA SER A 163 -8.25 38.56 -20.02
C SER A 163 -9.42 39.10 -20.83
N GLU A 164 -10.53 38.36 -20.91
CA GLU A 164 -11.72 38.76 -21.67
C GLU A 164 -12.68 39.61 -20.84
N GLU A 165 -12.77 39.37 -19.52
CA GLU A 165 -13.49 40.25 -18.58
C GLU A 165 -12.87 41.66 -18.54
N PHE A 166 -11.53 41.76 -18.60
CA PHE A 166 -10.83 43.04 -18.73
C PHE A 166 -11.20 43.81 -20.03
N LEU A 167 -11.63 43.10 -21.07
CA LEU A 167 -12.08 43.69 -22.34
C LEU A 167 -13.57 44.10 -22.33
N GLY A 168 -14.26 43.96 -21.20
CA GLY A 168 -15.66 44.40 -21.03
C GLY A 168 -16.67 43.55 -21.80
N LEU A 169 -16.27 42.35 -22.22
CA LEU A 169 -17.12 41.37 -22.88
C LEU A 169 -17.51 40.34 -21.79
N PHE A 170 -18.82 40.11 -21.62
CA PHE A 170 -19.44 39.00 -20.87
C PHE A 170 -19.80 39.19 -19.36
N GLY A 171 -20.91 38.54 -18.99
CA GLY A 171 -21.56 38.56 -17.66
C GLY A 171 -21.08 37.48 -16.68
N ASP A 172 -21.53 36.22 -16.79
CA ASP A 172 -21.30 35.10 -15.83
C ASP A 172 -19.82 34.70 -15.56
N SER A 173 -18.86 35.49 -16.04
CA SER A 173 -17.41 35.36 -15.90
C SER A 173 -16.96 35.11 -14.46
N PHE A 174 -17.57 35.79 -13.48
CA PHE A 174 -17.27 35.58 -12.06
C PHE A 174 -17.59 34.15 -11.59
N THR A 175 -18.73 33.60 -12.00
CA THR A 175 -19.14 32.23 -11.65
C THR A 175 -18.19 31.21 -12.27
N ASN A 176 -17.82 31.39 -13.55
CA ASN A 176 -16.87 30.51 -14.23
C ASN A 176 -15.48 30.54 -13.58
N ALA A 177 -14.98 31.73 -13.25
CA ALA A 177 -13.72 31.89 -12.52
C ALA A 177 -13.77 31.21 -11.15
N LEU A 178 -14.86 31.37 -10.40
CA LEU A 178 -15.03 30.74 -9.08
C LEU A 178 -15.01 29.21 -9.18
N VAL A 179 -15.73 28.62 -10.14
CA VAL A 179 -15.74 27.17 -10.38
C VAL A 179 -14.33 26.67 -10.69
N LEU A 180 -13.62 27.34 -11.63
CA LEU A 180 -12.25 26.97 -11.98
C LEU A 180 -11.29 27.08 -10.79
N ILE A 181 -11.41 28.12 -9.96
CA ILE A 181 -10.59 28.30 -8.76
C ILE A 181 -10.83 27.17 -7.75
N ILE A 182 -12.09 26.81 -7.48
CA ILE A 182 -12.44 25.72 -6.55
C ILE A 182 -11.81 24.40 -7.02
N PHE A 183 -12.01 24.02 -8.27
CA PHE A 183 -11.43 22.79 -8.81
C PHE A 183 -9.89 22.84 -8.87
N THR A 184 -9.29 24.01 -9.07
CA THR A 184 -7.82 24.18 -9.01
C THR A 184 -7.30 23.94 -7.60
N ILE A 185 -7.95 24.49 -6.57
CA ILE A 185 -7.55 24.29 -5.17
C ILE A 185 -7.64 22.79 -4.80
N MET A 186 -8.72 22.12 -5.17
CA MET A 186 -8.88 20.68 -4.98
C MET A 186 -7.78 19.89 -5.71
N ALA A 187 -7.47 20.25 -6.95
CA ALA A 187 -6.43 19.59 -7.74
C ALA A 187 -5.03 19.82 -7.16
N VAL A 188 -4.72 21.01 -6.65
CA VAL A 188 -3.45 21.32 -5.97
C VAL A 188 -3.29 20.43 -4.73
N PHE A 189 -4.32 20.32 -3.89
CA PHE A 189 -4.31 19.40 -2.76
C PHE A 189 -4.07 17.96 -3.22
N GLY A 190 -4.83 17.49 -4.22
CA GLY A 190 -4.69 16.14 -4.76
C GLY A 190 -3.32 15.85 -5.36
N PHE A 191 -2.69 16.84 -6.03
CA PHE A 191 -1.34 16.72 -6.58
C PHE A 191 -0.31 16.49 -5.49
N PHE A 192 -0.28 17.37 -4.47
CA PHE A 192 0.69 17.27 -3.37
C PHE A 192 0.45 16.03 -2.52
N PHE A 193 -0.81 15.66 -2.27
CA PHE A 193 -1.15 14.44 -1.56
C PHE A 193 -0.71 13.19 -2.34
N GLY A 194 -1.04 13.10 -3.63
CA GLY A 194 -0.69 11.97 -4.49
C GLY A 194 0.82 11.80 -4.64
N ILE A 195 1.57 12.88 -4.90
CA ILE A 195 3.02 12.80 -5.05
C ILE A 195 3.71 12.45 -3.73
N SER A 196 3.24 13.02 -2.61
CA SER A 196 3.73 12.67 -1.27
C SER A 196 3.55 11.18 -0.99
N MET A 197 2.37 10.63 -1.28
CA MET A 197 2.11 9.19 -1.15
C MET A 197 3.05 8.34 -2.01
N VAL A 198 3.32 8.73 -3.27
CA VAL A 198 4.28 8.03 -4.12
C VAL A 198 5.68 8.04 -3.48
N PHE A 199 6.16 9.19 -3.01
CA PHE A 199 7.46 9.30 -2.36
C PHE A 199 7.56 8.45 -1.09
N THR A 200 6.55 8.51 -0.22
CA THR A 200 6.51 7.70 1.00
C THR A 200 6.55 6.21 0.67
N ASN A 201 5.76 5.75 -0.31
CA ASN A 201 5.74 4.33 -0.69
C ASN A 201 7.05 3.88 -1.36
N ILE A 202 7.70 4.72 -2.16
CA ILE A 202 9.04 4.42 -2.70
C ILE A 202 10.04 4.21 -1.56
N ASN A 203 10.00 5.03 -0.51
CA ASN A 203 10.88 4.88 0.64
C ASN A 203 10.60 3.57 1.40
N LEU A 204 9.32 3.25 1.65
CA LEU A 204 8.92 1.98 2.28
C LEU A 204 9.35 0.75 1.47
N ILE A 205 9.23 0.81 0.14
CA ILE A 205 9.69 -0.26 -0.77
C ILE A 205 11.22 -0.44 -0.68
N LYS A 206 11.98 0.65 -0.54
CA LYS A 206 13.44 0.60 -0.44
C LYS A 206 13.92 0.05 0.90
N THR A 207 13.25 0.41 1.99
CA THR A 207 13.63 -0.01 3.35
C THR A 207 13.00 -1.34 3.77
N ASP A 208 12.24 -1.98 2.88
CA ASP A 208 11.51 -3.23 3.11
C ASP A 208 10.44 -3.21 4.21
N PHE A 209 10.15 -2.05 4.80
CA PHE A 209 9.11 -1.92 5.81
C PHE A 209 7.73 -1.71 5.16
N THR A 210 6.70 -2.38 5.68
CA THR A 210 5.32 -1.87 5.49
C THR A 210 5.12 -0.62 6.36
N THR A 211 4.16 0.24 6.03
CA THR A 211 3.84 1.43 6.86
C THR A 211 3.58 1.04 8.31
N ARG A 212 2.87 -0.08 8.54
CA ARG A 212 2.67 -0.62 9.89
C ARG A 212 3.95 -1.15 10.53
N ALA A 213 4.81 -1.82 9.76
CA ALA A 213 6.10 -2.29 10.28
C ALA A 213 7.00 -1.11 10.66
N GLU A 214 7.00 -0.04 9.87
CA GLU A 214 7.71 1.21 10.16
C GLU A 214 7.16 1.90 11.42
N ILE A 215 5.84 2.04 11.55
CA ILE A 215 5.20 2.62 12.75
C ILE A 215 5.51 1.77 13.99
N ARG A 216 5.41 0.44 13.88
CA ARG A 216 5.73 -0.49 14.97
C ARG A 216 7.22 -0.42 15.33
N ASN A 217 8.10 -0.38 14.34
CA ASN A 217 9.53 -0.25 14.56
C ASN A 217 9.86 1.06 15.30
N ARG A 218 9.28 2.20 14.87
CA ARG A 218 9.42 3.47 15.58
C ARG A 218 8.90 3.41 17.01
N ALA A 219 7.80 2.70 17.26
CA ALA A 219 7.27 2.50 18.61
C ALA A 219 8.20 1.62 19.46
N ASN A 220 8.71 0.53 18.91
CA ASN A 220 9.65 -0.38 19.58
C ASN A 220 10.98 0.31 19.89
N VAL A 221 11.53 1.09 18.94
CA VAL A 221 12.74 1.90 19.15
C VAL A 221 12.50 2.93 20.26
N LYS A 222 11.34 3.61 20.29
CA LYS A 222 11.01 4.53 21.39
C LYS A 222 10.93 3.81 22.74
N GLN A 223 10.35 2.60 22.79
CA GLN A 223 10.30 1.80 24.01
C GLN A 223 11.69 1.33 24.45
N ALA A 224 12.53 0.87 23.53
CA ALA A 224 13.90 0.45 23.83
C ALA A 224 14.77 1.62 24.31
N LEU A 225 14.62 2.81 23.71
CA LEU A 225 15.28 4.02 24.18
C LEU A 225 14.81 4.42 25.58
N HIS A 226 13.50 4.34 25.84
CA HIS A 226 12.95 4.62 27.18
C HIS A 226 13.45 3.59 28.21
N GLN A 227 13.49 2.31 27.85
CA GLN A 227 14.01 1.25 28.72
C GLN A 227 15.50 1.45 29.01
N LYS A 228 16.29 1.80 27.99
CA LYS A 228 17.72 2.12 28.14
C LYS A 228 17.94 3.37 29.02
N GLU A 229 17.08 4.37 28.91
CA GLU A 229 17.09 5.55 29.77
C GLU A 229 16.80 5.17 31.23
N VAL A 230 15.79 4.32 31.48
CA VAL A 230 15.46 3.79 32.81
C VAL A 230 16.60 2.93 33.37
N GLU A 231 17.18 2.05 32.57
CA GLU A 231 18.31 1.21 32.96
C GLU A 231 19.55 2.05 33.26
N THR A 232 19.85 3.08 32.48
CA THR A 232 20.99 3.99 32.76
C THR A 232 20.79 4.71 34.10
N LEU A 233 19.57 5.20 34.38
CA LEU A 233 19.22 5.81 35.67
C LEU A 233 19.32 4.82 36.85
N GLN A 234 19.07 3.53 36.62
CA GLN A 234 19.20 2.48 37.63
C GLN A 234 20.64 1.97 37.80
N THR A 235 21.44 2.00 36.73
CA THR A 235 22.84 1.54 36.73
C THR A 235 23.74 2.57 37.42
N ASP A 236 23.44 3.87 37.28
CA ASP A 236 24.05 4.93 38.09
C ASP A 236 23.82 4.74 39.60
N GLN A 237 22.84 3.92 40.00
CA GLN A 237 22.56 3.58 41.40
C GLN A 237 23.19 2.26 41.87
N ASN A 238 23.68 1.39 40.98
CA ASN A 238 24.19 0.05 41.32
C ASN A 238 25.46 -0.30 40.54
N ILE A 239 26.59 0.28 40.95
CA ILE A 239 27.91 -0.11 40.45
C ILE A 239 28.43 -1.29 41.29
N GLY A 240 28.40 -2.50 40.72
CA GLY A 240 29.21 -3.62 41.21
C GLY A 240 28.60 -5.00 40.99
N GLN A 241 28.83 -5.59 39.82
CA GLN A 241 29.11 -7.04 39.63
C GLN A 241 29.24 -7.36 38.12
N GLU A 242 30.46 -7.62 37.66
CA GLU A 242 30.73 -8.26 36.36
C GLU A 242 30.39 -9.75 36.47
N THR A 243 29.63 -10.29 35.50
CA THR A 243 29.39 -11.73 35.37
C THR A 243 29.90 -12.22 34.01
N ASP A 244 30.49 -13.41 34.02
CA ASP A 244 31.22 -14.06 32.92
C ASP A 244 30.40 -14.19 31.62
N LEU A 245 30.64 -13.27 30.68
CA LEU A 245 30.08 -13.31 29.32
C LEU A 245 30.66 -14.44 28.45
N GLU A 246 31.87 -14.92 28.76
CA GLU A 246 32.63 -15.80 27.87
C GLU A 246 32.03 -17.21 27.74
N ALA A 247 31.37 -17.71 28.79
CA ALA A 247 30.74 -19.03 28.77
C ALA A 247 29.45 -19.09 27.91
N LEU A 248 28.75 -17.96 27.73
CA LEU A 248 27.54 -17.88 26.89
C LEU A 248 27.88 -17.89 25.39
N VAL A 249 28.98 -17.24 25.00
CA VAL A 249 29.40 -17.09 23.59
C VAL A 249 29.78 -18.44 22.98
N VAL A 250 30.37 -19.34 23.76
CA VAL A 250 30.83 -20.66 23.30
C VAL A 250 29.66 -21.64 23.06
N ASN A 251 28.53 -21.49 23.76
CA ASN A 251 27.33 -22.29 23.47
C ASN A 251 26.53 -21.73 22.28
N TYR A 252 26.62 -20.43 22.00
CA TYR A 252 25.96 -19.80 20.85
C TYR A 252 26.57 -20.23 19.50
N SER A 253 27.86 -20.55 19.47
CA SER A 253 28.60 -20.90 18.23
C SER A 253 28.37 -22.33 17.70
N LYS A 254 27.66 -23.18 18.45
CA LYS A 254 27.39 -24.59 18.09
C LYS A 254 26.01 -24.85 17.47
N GLN A 255 25.16 -23.83 17.33
CA GLN A 255 23.90 -23.96 16.60
C GLN A 255 24.20 -23.95 15.08
N PRO A 256 23.49 -24.77 14.26
CA PRO A 256 23.53 -24.58 12.81
C PRO A 256 23.23 -23.11 12.50
N ASN A 257 23.95 -22.50 11.55
CA ASN A 257 23.73 -21.10 11.22
C ASN A 257 22.26 -20.92 10.80
N ILE A 258 21.46 -20.30 11.66
CA ILE A 258 20.01 -20.08 11.48
C ILE A 258 19.76 -19.40 10.13
N GLN A 259 20.68 -18.57 9.64
CA GLN A 259 20.61 -17.95 8.32
C GLN A 259 20.67 -18.98 7.17
N ASP A 260 21.55 -19.99 7.26
CA ASP A 260 21.67 -21.03 6.24
C ASP A 260 20.42 -21.93 6.20
N GLU A 261 19.83 -22.22 7.37
CA GLU A 261 18.59 -22.98 7.47
C GLU A 261 17.39 -22.20 6.91
N ARG A 262 17.33 -20.89 7.19
CA ARG A 262 16.35 -19.97 6.58
C ARG A 262 16.47 -19.94 5.07
N ARG A 263 17.69 -19.78 4.53
CA ARG A 263 17.96 -19.76 3.09
C ARG A 263 17.52 -21.06 2.41
N LYS A 264 17.86 -22.22 2.99
CA LYS A 264 17.43 -23.53 2.46
C LYS A 264 15.91 -23.64 2.44
N THR A 265 15.24 -23.18 3.50
CA THR A 265 13.78 -23.20 3.59
C THR A 265 13.13 -22.27 2.57
N VAL A 266 13.64 -21.06 2.37
CA VAL A 266 13.17 -20.12 1.32
C VAL A 266 13.23 -20.77 -0.06
N LEU A 267 14.38 -21.36 -0.41
CA LEU A 267 14.58 -22.03 -1.71
C LEU A 267 13.66 -23.24 -1.89
N GLN A 268 13.42 -24.01 -0.82
CA GLN A 268 12.49 -25.13 -0.85
C GLN A 268 11.05 -24.64 -1.09
N LEU A 269 10.58 -23.67 -0.30
CA LEU A 269 9.23 -23.11 -0.44
C LEU A 269 9.00 -22.49 -1.82
N GLN A 270 10.02 -21.86 -2.40
CA GLN A 270 9.94 -21.33 -3.77
C GLN A 270 9.75 -22.45 -4.81
N LYS A 271 10.44 -23.60 -4.67
CA LYS A 271 10.31 -24.74 -5.59
C LYS A 271 8.97 -25.46 -5.48
N GLU A 272 8.38 -25.49 -4.29
CA GLU A 272 7.13 -26.19 -4.04
C GLU A 272 5.87 -25.43 -4.48
N ASP A 273 6.01 -24.16 -4.87
CA ASP A 273 4.92 -23.33 -5.40
C ASP A 273 5.16 -23.05 -6.88
N GLU A 274 4.26 -23.55 -7.73
CA GLU A 274 4.37 -23.47 -9.18
C GLU A 274 4.53 -22.02 -9.66
N VAL A 275 3.79 -21.08 -9.07
CA VAL A 275 3.86 -19.67 -9.46
C VAL A 275 5.19 -19.08 -9.02
N LEU A 276 5.60 -19.25 -7.75
CA LEU A 276 6.86 -18.69 -7.23
C LEU A 276 8.09 -19.27 -7.94
N SER A 277 8.08 -20.55 -8.31
CA SER A 277 9.17 -21.20 -9.04
C SER A 277 9.39 -20.60 -10.44
N SER A 278 8.33 -20.07 -11.05
CA SER A 278 8.38 -19.41 -12.36
C SER A 278 8.88 -17.95 -12.31
N LEU A 279 9.02 -17.36 -11.11
CA LEU A 279 9.38 -15.95 -10.97
C LEU A 279 10.88 -15.74 -11.01
N ASN A 280 11.31 -14.76 -11.80
CA ASN A 280 12.71 -14.30 -11.80
C ASN A 280 12.97 -13.36 -10.60
N LEU A 281 12.98 -13.94 -9.39
CA LEU A 281 13.21 -13.21 -8.14
C LEU A 281 14.63 -12.65 -8.03
N GLN A 282 15.62 -13.35 -8.60
CA GLN A 282 17.03 -12.96 -8.58
C GLN A 282 17.31 -11.62 -9.28
N LYS A 283 16.42 -11.20 -10.20
CA LYS A 283 16.50 -9.89 -10.86
C LYS A 283 16.38 -8.72 -9.87
N TYR A 284 15.72 -8.92 -8.73
CA TYR A 284 15.40 -7.86 -7.78
C TYR A 284 16.11 -8.12 -6.46
N LYS A 285 16.92 -7.17 -6.00
CA LYS A 285 17.69 -7.32 -4.76
C LYS A 285 16.77 -7.23 -3.53
N THR A 286 16.05 -6.12 -3.39
CA THR A 286 15.24 -5.89 -2.19
C THR A 286 13.90 -6.64 -2.22
N SER A 287 13.54 -7.22 -1.08
CA SER A 287 12.24 -7.85 -0.80
C SER A 287 11.06 -6.92 -1.07
N GLY A 288 11.18 -5.63 -0.76
CA GLY A 288 10.13 -4.66 -1.02
C GLY A 288 9.82 -4.53 -2.51
N VAL A 289 10.85 -4.54 -3.36
CA VAL A 289 10.66 -4.51 -4.83
C VAL A 289 10.11 -5.85 -5.32
N LYS A 290 10.55 -6.99 -4.77
CA LYS A 290 9.97 -8.31 -5.07
C LYS A 290 8.46 -8.31 -4.77
N ARG A 291 8.03 -7.82 -3.60
CA ARG A 291 6.62 -7.70 -3.21
C ARG A 291 5.84 -6.77 -4.13
N MET A 292 6.38 -5.59 -4.43
CA MET A 292 5.78 -4.63 -5.37
C MET A 292 5.56 -5.26 -6.76
N VAL A 293 6.54 -5.98 -7.28
CA VAL A 293 6.50 -6.51 -8.66
C VAL A 293 5.70 -7.81 -8.75
N PHE A 294 5.77 -8.68 -7.74
CA PHE A 294 5.20 -10.03 -7.81
C PHE A 294 3.99 -10.25 -6.93
N GLY A 295 3.73 -9.41 -5.91
CA GLY A 295 2.67 -9.62 -4.93
C GLY A 295 1.27 -9.82 -5.54
N ARG A 296 0.95 -9.11 -6.62
CA ARG A 296 -0.32 -9.27 -7.37
C ARG A 296 -0.53 -10.66 -7.98
N LYS A 297 0.55 -11.45 -8.14
CA LYS A 297 0.50 -12.82 -8.66
C LYS A 297 0.15 -13.86 -7.59
N MET A 298 0.10 -13.48 -6.30
CA MET A 298 -0.32 -14.40 -5.25
C MET A 298 -1.70 -14.96 -5.59
N PRO A 299 -2.02 -16.24 -5.34
CA PRO A 299 -3.37 -16.77 -5.47
C PRO A 299 -4.38 -16.12 -4.50
N ILE A 300 -5.67 -16.24 -4.78
CA ILE A 300 -6.73 -15.68 -3.90
C ILE A 300 -6.96 -16.66 -2.75
N LEU A 301 -6.60 -16.27 -1.53
CA LEU A 301 -6.62 -17.15 -0.37
C LEU A 301 -8.02 -17.45 0.16
N ARG A 302 -8.93 -16.46 0.15
CA ARG A 302 -10.32 -16.60 0.63
C ARG A 302 -11.17 -17.67 -0.08
N HIS A 303 -10.69 -18.24 -1.17
CA HIS A 303 -11.37 -19.31 -1.92
C HIS A 303 -10.74 -20.69 -1.68
N MET A 304 -9.71 -20.76 -0.84
CA MET A 304 -9.02 -21.99 -0.46
C MET A 304 -9.56 -22.52 0.86
N THR A 305 -9.28 -23.80 1.15
CA THR A 305 -9.39 -24.29 2.52
C THR A 305 -8.44 -23.52 3.43
N PRO A 306 -8.76 -23.35 4.73
CA PRO A 306 -7.92 -22.60 5.65
C PRO A 306 -6.45 -23.05 5.68
N GLU A 307 -6.22 -24.36 5.70
CA GLU A 307 -4.89 -24.97 5.68
C GLU A 307 -4.11 -24.57 4.41
N ASN A 308 -4.74 -24.67 3.23
CA ASN A 308 -4.11 -24.28 1.97
C ASN A 308 -3.87 -22.77 1.90
N ALA A 309 -4.80 -21.96 2.40
CA ALA A 309 -4.63 -20.51 2.48
C ALA A 309 -3.42 -20.12 3.34
N GLU A 310 -3.29 -20.74 4.52
CA GLU A 310 -2.16 -20.56 5.41
C GLU A 310 -0.85 -20.99 4.75
N LYS A 311 -0.80 -22.21 4.19
CA LYS A 311 0.37 -22.74 3.49
C LYS A 311 0.81 -21.84 2.33
N THR A 312 -0.12 -21.40 1.49
CA THR A 312 0.17 -20.46 0.40
C THR A 312 0.67 -19.13 0.93
N ALA A 313 0.02 -18.56 1.95
CA ALA A 313 0.45 -17.28 2.52
C ALA A 313 1.88 -17.36 3.07
N TRP A 314 2.22 -18.41 3.83
CA TRP A 314 3.57 -18.64 4.35
C TRP A 314 4.63 -18.71 3.25
N ARG A 315 4.38 -19.48 2.18
CA ARG A 315 5.29 -19.56 1.04
C ARG A 315 5.54 -18.18 0.44
N TRP A 316 4.48 -17.43 0.18
CA TRP A 316 4.57 -16.10 -0.44
C TRP A 316 5.24 -15.07 0.46
N THR A 317 4.97 -15.08 1.77
CA THR A 317 5.60 -14.15 2.71
C THR A 317 7.05 -14.48 2.97
N VAL A 318 7.43 -15.75 3.08
CA VAL A 318 8.82 -16.12 3.32
C VAL A 318 9.67 -15.87 2.07
N VAL A 319 9.18 -16.29 0.89
CA VAL A 319 9.92 -16.15 -0.37
C VAL A 319 10.07 -14.70 -0.82
N LEU A 320 9.04 -13.87 -0.64
CA LEU A 320 9.13 -12.44 -0.98
C LEU A 320 9.67 -11.58 0.16
N GLY A 321 9.80 -12.12 1.37
CA GLY A 321 10.29 -11.44 2.57
C GLY A 321 11.80 -11.25 2.62
N GLY A 322 12.56 -11.94 1.76
CA GLY A 322 13.99 -11.65 1.59
C GLY A 322 14.84 -11.99 2.81
N TYR A 323 14.55 -13.08 3.52
CA TYR A 323 15.40 -13.62 4.59
C TYR A 323 16.80 -14.09 4.13
N ASP A 324 17.18 -13.80 2.88
CA ASP A 324 18.46 -14.15 2.27
C ASP A 324 19.54 -13.07 2.44
N ASP A 325 19.16 -11.85 2.84
CA ASP A 325 20.01 -10.65 2.84
C ASP A 325 20.16 -10.05 4.25
N GLU A 326 20.96 -10.70 5.09
CA GLU A 326 21.89 -10.13 6.10
C GLU A 326 22.55 -11.28 6.88
#